data_AF-A0ABD1ZFQ9-F1
#
_entry.id   AF-A0ABD1ZFQ9-F1
#
_cell.length_a   1.000
_cell.length_b   1.000
_cell.length_c   1.000
_cell.angle_alpha   90.00
_cell.angle_beta   90.00
_cell.angle_gamma   90.00
#
_symmetry.space_group_name_H-M   'P 1'
#
loop_
_entity.id
_entity.type
_entity.pdbx_description
1 polymer ?
#
loop_
_entity_poly.entity_id
_entity_poly.type
_entity_poly.pdbx_seq_one_letter_code
_entity_poly.pdbx_strand_id
1 'polypeptide(L)'
;MSKRGRGGSSGNKFRMSLGLPVGAVVNCADNTGAKNLYVISVKGVKGRLNRLPAAAVGDMVMATVKKGKPDLRKKVMPAVIVRQRKPWRRKDGVFMYFEDNAGVIVNPKGEMKGSAITGPIGKECSVKISRKALCPAQLKSDRLPVMAHSLYMEPTPECRGNVK
;
A
#
# COMPACT_ATOMS: atom_id res chain seq x y z
N MET A 1 3.15 26.90 13.76
CA MET A 1 2.16 26.84 12.65
C MET A 1 2.21 25.47 11.97
N SER A 2 1.40 24.50 12.41
CA SER A 2 1.39 23.12 11.84
C SER A 2 -0.04 22.58 11.67
N LYS A 3 -0.95 23.39 11.12
CA LYS A 3 -2.28 22.91 10.70
C LYS A 3 -2.36 22.85 9.18
N ARG A 4 -1.70 21.85 8.59
CA ARG A 4 -2.03 21.34 7.25
C ARG A 4 -2.30 19.84 7.34
N GLY A 5 -3.21 19.47 8.24
CA GLY A 5 -3.81 18.14 8.24
C GLY A 5 -4.74 18.04 7.04
N ARG A 6 -4.42 17.15 6.10
CA ARG A 6 -5.43 16.65 5.15
C ARG A 6 -6.45 15.87 5.98
N GLY A 7 -7.55 16.54 6.36
CA GLY A 7 -8.72 15.90 6.94
C GLY A 7 -9.39 15.02 5.89
N GLY A 8 -9.00 13.76 5.86
CA GLY A 8 -9.75 12.66 5.28
C GLY A 8 -10.16 11.74 6.41
N SER A 9 -11.46 11.62 6.66
CA SER A 9 -12.03 10.78 7.71
C SER A 9 -11.66 9.30 7.50
N SER A 10 -10.56 8.84 8.12
CA SER A 10 -10.27 7.44 8.46
C SER A 10 -8.97 7.31 9.26
N GLY A 11 -9.03 7.70 10.55
CA GLY A 11 -7.99 7.46 11.55
C GLY A 11 -6.73 8.32 11.43
N ASN A 12 -5.98 8.43 12.53
CA ASN A 12 -4.67 9.11 12.64
C ASN A 12 -3.58 8.40 11.80
N LYS A 13 -3.76 8.28 10.49
CA LYS A 13 -2.76 7.73 9.59
C LYS A 13 -1.64 8.75 9.41
N PHE A 14 -0.40 8.33 9.67
CA PHE A 14 0.78 9.14 9.40
C PHE A 14 0.90 9.44 7.90
N ARG A 15 1.40 10.64 7.56
CA ARG A 15 1.54 11.04 6.16
C ARG A 15 2.65 10.22 5.50
N MET A 16 2.25 9.32 4.60
CA MET A 16 3.15 8.45 3.83
C MET A 16 3.30 8.93 2.39
N SER A 17 4.36 8.45 1.73
CA SER A 17 4.58 8.65 0.29
C SER A 17 3.46 7.97 -0.51
N LEU A 18 2.72 8.75 -1.30
CA LEU A 18 1.73 8.21 -2.23
C LEU A 18 2.46 7.64 -3.45
N GLY A 19 2.18 6.38 -3.80
CA GLY A 19 2.87 5.71 -4.91
C GLY A 19 1.96 4.91 -5.83
N LEU A 20 0.65 4.92 -5.56
CA LEU A 20 -0.35 4.29 -6.41
C LEU A 20 -1.34 5.35 -6.88
N PRO A 21 -1.12 6.00 -8.04
CA PRO A 21 -2.11 6.89 -8.64
C PRO A 21 -3.33 6.09 -9.13
N VAL A 22 -4.42 6.80 -9.42
CA VAL A 22 -5.53 6.24 -10.20
C VAL A 22 -5.02 5.69 -11.54
N GLY A 23 -5.61 4.59 -12.00
CA GLY A 23 -5.14 3.88 -13.18
C GLY A 23 -4.09 2.80 -12.88
N ALA A 24 -3.53 2.75 -11.67
CA ALA A 24 -2.61 1.69 -11.28
C ALA A 24 -3.31 0.32 -11.22
N VAL A 25 -2.64 -0.70 -11.77
CA VAL A 25 -3.01 -2.10 -11.61
C VAL A 25 -2.17 -2.69 -10.47
N VAL A 26 -2.82 -3.28 -9.48
CA VAL A 26 -2.18 -3.91 -8.32
C VAL A 26 -2.60 -5.37 -8.21
N ASN A 27 -1.75 -6.18 -7.59
CA ASN A 27 -2.05 -7.59 -7.33
C ASN A 27 -3.12 -7.71 -6.23
N CYS A 28 -3.95 -8.73 -6.32
CA CYS A 28 -4.86 -9.08 -5.23
C CYS A 28 -4.14 -10.02 -4.26
N ALA A 29 -4.11 -9.68 -2.98
CA ALA A 29 -3.50 -10.50 -1.93
C ALA A 29 -4.54 -11.31 -1.14
N ASP A 30 -5.77 -11.46 -1.64
CA ASP A 30 -6.84 -12.19 -0.96
C ASP A 30 -7.24 -13.48 -1.70
N ASN A 31 -7.94 -14.37 -0.99
CA ASN A 31 -8.48 -15.60 -1.54
C ASN A 31 -9.87 -15.43 -2.19
N THR A 32 -10.29 -14.19 -2.48
CA THR A 32 -11.62 -13.90 -3.07
C THR A 32 -11.73 -14.39 -4.53
N GLY A 33 -10.60 -14.67 -5.18
CA GLY A 33 -10.53 -15.14 -6.58
C GLY A 33 -10.33 -14.02 -7.61
N ALA A 34 -10.00 -12.82 -7.15
CA ALA A 34 -9.45 -11.76 -7.98
C ALA A 34 -7.93 -11.95 -8.10
N LYS A 35 -7.35 -11.67 -9.28
CA LYS A 35 -5.90 -11.68 -9.50
C LYS A 35 -5.35 -10.26 -9.57
N ASN A 36 -6.00 -9.41 -10.37
CA ASN A 36 -5.56 -8.04 -10.61
C ASN A 36 -6.69 -7.05 -10.28
N LEU A 37 -6.36 -6.04 -9.49
CA LEU A 37 -7.22 -4.92 -9.14
C LEU A 37 -6.78 -3.67 -9.89
N TYR A 38 -7.74 -2.92 -10.42
CA TYR A 38 -7.51 -1.64 -11.09
C TYR A 38 -8.08 -0.51 -10.25
N VAL A 39 -7.23 0.42 -9.83
CA VAL A 39 -7.59 1.52 -8.94
C VAL A 39 -8.30 2.62 -9.72
N ILE A 40 -9.55 2.92 -9.33
CA ILE A 40 -10.39 3.95 -9.97
C ILE A 40 -10.32 5.25 -9.19
N SER A 41 -10.49 5.18 -7.87
CA SER A 41 -10.51 6.37 -7.01
C SER A 41 -10.03 6.03 -5.60
N VAL A 42 -9.63 7.07 -4.86
CA VAL A 42 -9.13 6.95 -3.49
C VAL A 42 -10.09 7.66 -2.54
N LYS A 43 -10.56 6.95 -1.51
CA LYS A 43 -11.52 7.50 -0.54
C LYS A 43 -10.84 8.58 0.31
N GLY A 44 -11.51 9.72 0.50
CA GLY A 44 -11.02 10.81 1.35
C GLY A 44 -9.98 11.73 0.71
N VAL A 45 -9.74 11.61 -0.61
CA VAL A 45 -8.89 12.54 -1.34
C VAL A 45 -9.74 13.65 -1.96
N LYS A 46 -9.46 14.91 -1.58
CA LYS A 46 -10.04 16.08 -2.25
C LYS A 46 -9.43 16.24 -3.64
N GLY A 47 -10.27 16.42 -4.65
CA GLY A 47 -9.85 16.74 -6.01
C GLY A 47 -9.10 18.06 -6.07
N ARG A 48 -8.12 18.15 -6.95
CA ARG A 48 -7.42 19.39 -7.30
C ARG A 48 -7.11 19.36 -8.79
N LEU A 49 -7.22 20.51 -9.46
CA LEU A 49 -6.91 20.65 -10.88
C LEU A 49 -5.52 20.05 -11.18
N ASN A 50 -5.46 19.24 -12.24
CA ASN A 50 -4.25 18.55 -12.72
C ASN A 50 -3.55 17.65 -11.69
N ARG A 51 -4.25 17.19 -10.65
CA ARG A 51 -3.72 16.24 -9.67
C ARG A 51 -4.48 14.94 -9.71
N LEU A 52 -3.79 13.88 -10.11
CA LEU A 52 -4.30 12.53 -9.98
C LEU A 52 -4.42 12.15 -8.50
N PRO A 53 -5.58 11.64 -8.05
CA PRO A 53 -5.67 11.03 -6.73
C PRO A 53 -4.70 9.86 -6.64
N ALA A 54 -4.05 9.72 -5.49
CA ALA A 54 -3.09 8.65 -5.25
C ALA A 54 -3.25 8.09 -3.84
N ALA A 55 -2.95 6.81 -3.70
CA ALA A 55 -3.05 6.04 -2.49
C ALA A 55 -1.68 5.63 -1.96
N ALA A 56 -1.62 5.37 -0.67
CA ALA A 56 -0.52 4.70 0.02
C ALA A 56 -1.03 3.45 0.76
N VAL A 57 -0.11 2.67 1.30
CA VAL A 57 -0.38 1.51 2.17
C VAL A 57 -1.41 1.87 3.26
N GLY A 58 -2.50 1.11 3.36
CA GLY A 58 -3.58 1.32 4.32
C GLY A 58 -4.63 2.36 3.89
N ASP A 59 -4.63 2.85 2.65
CA ASP A 59 -5.76 3.65 2.12
C ASP A 59 -6.85 2.76 1.52
N MET A 60 -8.09 3.22 1.67
CA MET A 60 -9.25 2.60 1.04
C MET A 60 -9.43 3.20 -0.35
N VAL A 61 -9.47 2.34 -1.36
CA VAL A 61 -9.62 2.69 -2.77
C VAL A 61 -10.86 2.03 -3.34
N MET A 62 -11.47 2.63 -4.36
CA MET A 62 -12.44 1.94 -5.21
C MET A 62 -11.68 1.27 -6.34
N ALA A 63 -11.87 -0.04 -6.50
CA ALA A 63 -11.17 -0.82 -7.50
C ALA A 63 -12.13 -1.72 -8.29
N THR A 64 -11.71 -2.10 -9.49
CA THR A 64 -12.38 -3.13 -10.31
C THR A 64 -11.44 -4.30 -10.54
N VAL A 65 -12.00 -5.51 -10.64
CA VAL A 65 -11.22 -6.70 -10.97
C VAL A 65 -11.03 -6.77 -12.48
N LYS A 66 -9.78 -6.72 -12.95
CA LYS A 66 -9.45 -6.89 -14.38
C LYS A 66 -9.33 -8.36 -14.76
N LYS A 67 -8.58 -9.12 -13.95
CA LYS A 67 -8.35 -10.57 -14.10
C LYS A 67 -8.82 -11.29 -12.84
N GLY A 68 -9.59 -12.36 -12.99
CA GLY A 68 -10.16 -13.13 -11.86
C GLY A 68 -11.47 -13.81 -12.24
N LYS A 69 -12.19 -14.32 -11.24
CA LYS A 69 -13.52 -14.94 -11.41
C LYS A 69 -14.48 -14.00 -12.16
N PRO A 70 -15.26 -14.49 -13.13
CA PRO A 70 -16.17 -13.66 -13.94
C PRO A 70 -17.21 -12.92 -13.08
N ASP A 71 -17.68 -13.52 -11.99
CA ASP A 71 -18.70 -12.93 -11.11
C ASP A 71 -18.26 -11.64 -10.41
N LEU A 72 -16.94 -11.46 -10.25
CA LEU A 72 -16.32 -10.29 -9.61
C LEU A 72 -15.85 -9.25 -10.63
N ARG A 73 -15.71 -9.64 -11.90
CA ARG A 73 -15.30 -8.72 -12.96
C ARG A 73 -16.43 -7.72 -13.24
N LYS A 74 -16.06 -6.54 -13.75
CA LYS A 74 -16.99 -5.43 -14.09
C LYS A 74 -17.75 -4.81 -12.90
N LYS A 75 -17.59 -5.32 -11.68
CA LYS A 75 -18.13 -4.72 -10.45
C LYS A 75 -17.11 -3.79 -9.80
N VAL A 76 -17.57 -2.64 -9.34
CA VAL A 76 -16.78 -1.71 -8.54
C VAL A 76 -16.87 -2.15 -7.08
N MET A 77 -15.72 -2.40 -6.45
CA MET A 77 -15.65 -2.85 -5.07
C MET A 77 -14.65 -1.99 -4.28
N PRO A 78 -14.87 -1.76 -2.98
CA PRO A 78 -13.85 -1.21 -2.11
C PRO A 78 -12.67 -2.17 -1.98
N ALA A 79 -11.47 -1.63 -1.89
CA ALA A 79 -10.25 -2.36 -1.59
C ALA A 79 -9.35 -1.55 -0.67
N VAL A 80 -8.48 -2.21 0.06
CA VAL A 80 -7.43 -1.59 0.88
C VAL A 80 -6.07 -1.95 0.31
N ILE A 81 -5.20 -0.97 0.16
CA ILE A 81 -3.81 -1.22 -0.26
C ILE A 81 -3.03 -1.82 0.92
N VAL A 82 -2.35 -2.93 0.67
CA VAL A 82 -1.62 -3.72 1.69
C VAL A 82 -0.11 -3.59 1.53
N ARG A 83 0.36 -3.55 0.29
CA ARG A 83 1.79 -3.46 -0.05
C ARG A 83 2.02 -2.40 -1.12
N GLN A 84 3.18 -1.76 -1.05
CA GLN A 84 3.60 -0.69 -1.95
C GLN A 84 5.11 -0.78 -2.18
N ARG A 85 5.52 -0.68 -3.45
CA ARG A 85 6.93 -0.71 -3.86
C ARG A 85 7.64 0.62 -3.64
N LYS A 86 6.92 1.74 -3.70
CA LYS A 86 7.48 3.07 -3.41
C LYS A 86 7.84 3.14 -1.92
N PRO A 87 9.10 3.49 -1.57
CA PRO A 87 9.50 3.56 -0.18
C PRO A 87 8.80 4.70 0.57
N TRP A 88 8.50 4.46 1.85
CA TRP A 88 8.01 5.49 2.78
C TRP A 88 8.78 5.45 4.09
N ARG A 89 8.77 6.58 4.80
CA ARG A 89 9.45 6.76 6.09
C ARG A 89 8.47 6.49 7.24
N ARG A 90 8.88 5.64 8.18
CA ARG A 90 8.17 5.41 9.45
C ARG A 90 8.60 6.45 10.50
N LYS A 91 7.83 6.57 11.59
CA LYS A 91 8.16 7.48 12.71
C LYS A 91 9.54 7.20 13.31
N ASP A 92 9.95 5.94 13.30
CA ASP A 92 11.25 5.47 13.82
C ASP A 92 12.43 5.85 12.89
N GLY A 93 12.17 6.53 11.76
CA GLY A 93 13.19 6.97 10.81
C GLY A 93 13.53 5.95 9.72
N VAL A 94 13.15 4.69 9.90
CA VAL A 94 13.38 3.61 8.93
C VAL A 94 12.55 3.81 7.66
N PHE A 95 13.17 3.56 6.50
CA PHE A 95 12.49 3.46 5.21
C PHE A 95 12.05 2.03 4.96
N MET A 96 10.78 1.85 4.61
CA MET A 96 10.18 0.55 4.31
C MET A 96 9.68 0.54 2.86
N TYR A 97 9.83 -0.60 2.18
CA TYR A 97 9.26 -0.87 0.86
C TYR A 97 8.96 -2.35 0.73
N PHE A 98 8.03 -2.70 -0.17
CA PHE A 98 7.73 -4.08 -0.52
C PHE A 98 8.20 -4.39 -1.94
N GLU A 99 8.30 -5.67 -2.27
CA GLU A 99 8.62 -6.14 -3.62
C GLU A 99 7.54 -5.74 -4.63
N ASP A 100 6.26 -5.97 -4.28
CA ASP A 100 5.11 -5.75 -5.15
C ASP A 100 4.07 -4.79 -4.57
N ASN A 101 3.19 -4.32 -5.46
CA ASN A 101 2.02 -3.53 -5.08
C ASN A 101 0.82 -4.47 -4.98
N ALA A 102 0.18 -4.51 -3.81
CA ALA A 102 -0.94 -5.41 -3.57
C ALA A 102 -2.07 -4.76 -2.77
N GLY A 103 -3.29 -5.22 -3.03
CA GLY A 103 -4.50 -4.81 -2.31
C GLY A 103 -5.40 -5.99 -1.97
N VAL A 104 -6.33 -5.75 -1.05
CA VAL A 104 -7.33 -6.72 -0.57
C VAL A 104 -8.72 -6.13 -0.75
N ILE A 105 -9.68 -6.94 -1.20
CA ILE A 105 -11.06 -6.49 -1.38
C ILE A 105 -11.77 -6.43 -0.02
N VAL A 106 -12.45 -5.32 0.22
CA VAL A 106 -13.19 -5.08 1.46
C VAL A 106 -14.61 -4.62 1.19
N ASN A 107 -15.47 -4.77 2.19
CA ASN A 107 -16.79 -4.18 2.23
C ASN A 107 -16.71 -2.70 2.62
N PRO A 108 -17.76 -1.90 2.38
CA PRO A 108 -17.80 -0.50 2.80
C PRO A 108 -17.60 -0.29 4.32
N LYS A 109 -17.93 -1.32 5.12
CA LYS A 109 -17.69 -1.38 6.58
C LYS A 109 -16.22 -1.59 6.97
N GLY A 110 -15.34 -1.91 6.03
CA GLY A 110 -13.92 -2.20 6.28
C GLY A 110 -13.60 -3.67 6.58
N GLU A 111 -14.60 -4.54 6.57
CA GLU A 111 -14.42 -5.98 6.69
C GLU A 111 -13.95 -6.56 5.37
N MET A 112 -12.99 -7.49 5.41
CA MET A 112 -12.56 -8.15 4.17
C MET A 112 -13.61 -9.10 3.63
N LYS A 113 -13.65 -9.23 2.30
CA LYS A 113 -14.53 -10.19 1.63
C LYS A 113 -13.93 -11.60 1.61
N GLY A 114 -12.61 -11.68 1.46
CA GLY A 114 -11.87 -12.92 1.62
C GLY A 114 -11.76 -13.36 3.08
N SER A 115 -11.26 -14.57 3.31
CA SER A 115 -11.02 -15.11 4.67
C SER A 115 -9.56 -14.99 5.08
N ALA A 116 -8.64 -15.02 4.11
CA ALA A 116 -7.21 -15.03 4.36
C ALA A 116 -6.47 -14.10 3.40
N ILE A 117 -5.36 -13.54 3.88
CA ILE A 117 -4.43 -12.72 3.10
C ILE A 117 -3.19 -13.57 2.78
N THR A 118 -2.67 -13.44 1.56
CA THR A 118 -1.41 -14.05 1.13
C THR A 118 -0.26 -13.05 1.24
N GLY A 119 0.83 -13.47 1.88
CA GLY A 119 2.07 -12.70 1.96
C GLY A 119 2.15 -11.71 3.12
N PRO A 120 3.23 -10.90 3.17
CA PRO A 120 3.46 -9.94 4.23
C PRO A 120 2.53 -8.73 4.12
N ILE A 121 2.22 -8.11 5.26
CA ILE A 121 1.30 -6.97 5.36
C ILE A 121 2.02 -5.82 6.06
N GLY A 122 1.88 -4.60 5.53
CA GLY A 122 2.33 -3.40 6.22
C GLY A 122 1.59 -3.20 7.55
N LYS A 123 2.33 -2.89 8.61
CA LYS A 123 1.78 -2.58 9.95
C LYS A 123 0.69 -1.51 9.88
N GLU A 124 0.84 -0.58 8.95
CA GLU A 124 -0.05 0.55 8.68
C GLU A 124 -1.45 0.13 8.20
N CYS A 125 -1.61 -1.09 7.67
CA CYS A 125 -2.90 -1.63 7.20
C CYS A 125 -3.76 -2.21 8.32
N SER A 126 -3.14 -2.61 9.44
CA SER A 126 -3.80 -3.32 10.54
C SER A 126 -4.90 -2.51 11.23
N VAL A 127 -4.88 -1.19 11.07
CA VAL A 127 -5.89 -0.29 11.64
C VAL A 127 -7.21 -0.34 10.86
N LYS A 128 -7.17 -0.64 9.56
CA LYS A 128 -8.36 -0.55 8.67
C LYS A 128 -8.92 -1.90 8.23
N ILE A 129 -8.11 -2.96 8.28
CA ILE A 129 -8.57 -4.32 8.03
C ILE A 129 -9.00 -4.91 9.36
N SER A 130 -10.24 -5.42 9.47
CA SER A 130 -10.74 -6.04 10.69
C SER A 130 -9.75 -7.09 11.23
N ARG A 131 -9.38 -6.96 12.52
CA ARG A 131 -8.36 -7.79 13.20
C ARG A 131 -8.56 -9.30 13.03
N LYS A 132 -9.80 -9.75 12.78
CA LYS A 132 -10.16 -11.16 12.54
C LYS A 132 -9.34 -11.85 11.44
N ALA A 133 -8.81 -11.08 10.48
CA ALA A 133 -8.13 -11.67 9.34
C ALA A 133 -6.60 -11.59 9.38
N LEU A 134 -6.04 -10.85 10.33
CA LEU A 134 -4.61 -10.81 10.53
C LEU A 134 -4.24 -11.94 11.48
N CYS A 135 -3.80 -13.07 10.93
CA CYS A 135 -3.07 -14.03 11.73
C CYS A 135 -1.83 -13.31 12.31
N PRO A 136 -1.54 -13.41 13.64
CA PRO A 136 -0.38 -12.77 14.25
C PRO A 136 0.95 -13.10 13.57
N ALA A 137 1.01 -14.23 12.86
CA ALA A 137 2.16 -14.64 12.07
C ALA A 137 2.49 -13.71 10.89
N GLN A 138 1.51 -12.96 10.35
CA GLN A 138 1.66 -12.16 9.13
C GLN A 138 2.15 -10.72 9.39
N LEU A 139 2.08 -10.25 10.65
CA LEU A 139 2.68 -8.99 11.11
C LEU A 139 4.19 -9.09 11.34
N LYS A 140 4.76 -10.31 11.30
CA LYS A 140 6.15 -10.58 11.70
C LYS A 140 7.22 -10.03 10.74
N SER A 141 6.84 -9.44 9.60
CA SER A 141 7.83 -8.81 8.70
C SER A 141 8.55 -7.60 9.31
N ASP A 142 8.05 -7.05 10.43
CA ASP A 142 8.74 -5.99 11.18
C ASP A 142 9.91 -6.48 12.06
N ARG A 143 10.12 -7.80 12.23
CA ARG A 143 11.09 -8.35 13.20
C ARG A 143 12.30 -9.07 12.59
N LEU A 144 12.49 -9.00 11.27
CA LEU A 144 13.72 -9.44 10.63
C LEU A 144 14.32 -8.26 9.84
N PRO A 145 15.35 -7.58 10.38
CA PRO A 145 16.19 -6.70 9.59
C PRO A 145 17.22 -7.56 8.85
N VAL A 146 16.79 -8.48 7.98
CA VAL A 146 17.71 -9.22 7.11
C VAL A 146 17.01 -9.58 5.81
N MET A 147 17.72 -9.32 4.72
CA MET A 147 17.34 -9.49 3.31
C MET A 147 16.63 -8.29 2.67
N ALA A 148 17.10 -7.09 3.02
CA ALA A 148 17.55 -6.18 1.98
C ALA A 148 18.68 -6.87 1.18
N HIS A 149 18.32 -7.75 0.23
CA HIS A 149 19.31 -8.47 -0.55
C HIS A 149 19.50 -7.75 -1.88
N SER A 150 20.40 -6.76 -1.86
CA SER A 150 21.38 -6.53 -2.92
C SER A 150 22.07 -5.18 -2.69
N LEU A 151 23.22 -5.26 -2.03
CA LEU A 151 24.45 -4.58 -2.40
C LEU A 151 24.44 -3.05 -2.34
N TYR A 152 25.25 -2.52 -1.42
CA TYR A 152 26.42 -1.73 -1.78
C TYR A 152 26.42 -1.23 -3.24
N MET A 153 25.91 -0.01 -3.47
CA MET A 153 26.62 0.86 -4.39
C MET A 153 27.72 1.53 -3.57
N GLU A 154 28.85 0.84 -3.46
CA GLU A 154 30.13 1.51 -3.26
C GLU A 154 30.26 2.59 -4.35
N PRO A 155 30.53 3.87 -4.01
CA PRO A 155 30.88 4.86 -5.01
C PRO A 155 32.18 4.44 -5.69
N THR A 156 32.17 4.34 -7.03
CA THR A 156 33.37 4.10 -7.84
C THR A 156 34.48 5.09 -7.48
N PRO A 157 35.71 4.62 -7.19
CA PRO A 157 36.81 5.49 -6.77
C PRO A 157 37.53 6.09 -7.98
N GLU A 158 36.86 7.01 -8.69
CA GLU A 158 37.48 7.80 -9.76
C GLU A 158 37.00 9.26 -9.69
N CYS A 159 37.16 9.89 -8.53
CA CYS A 159 37.04 11.35 -8.37
C CYS A 159 37.80 11.81 -7.10
N ARG A 160 39.06 11.40 -6.94
CA ARG A 160 40.01 12.13 -6.08
C ARG A 160 40.99 12.87 -6.99
N GLY A 161 40.51 13.95 -7.60
CA GLY A 161 41.37 15.00 -8.11
C GLY A 161 41.81 15.88 -6.93
N ASN A 162 43.11 15.90 -6.67
CA ASN A 162 43.76 16.77 -5.69
C ASN A 162 43.29 18.23 -5.82
N VAL A 163 42.72 18.76 -4.74
CA VAL A 163 42.70 20.19 -4.51
C VAL A 163 43.98 20.52 -3.74
N LYS A 164 44.89 21.24 -4.42
CA LYS A 164 45.99 21.98 -3.79
C LYS A 164 45.42 23.14 -2.98
#